data_AF-A0AAP2DF65-F1
#
_entry.id   AF-A0AAP2DF65-F1
#
_cell.length_a   1.000
_cell.length_b   1.000
_cell.length_c   1.000
_cell.angle_alpha   90.00
_cell.angle_beta   90.00
_cell.angle_gamma   90.00
#
_symmetry.space_group_name_H-M   'P 1'
#
loop_
_entity.id
_entity.type
_entity.pdbx_description
1 polymer ?
#
loop_
_entity_poly.entity_id
_entity_poly.type
_entity_poly.pdbx_seq_one_letter_code
_entity_poly.pdbx_strand_id
1 'polypeptide(L)'
;MKSNIGKITSFLAFVSMAALIFNCSDDDHEEPVAAQHVKKLAGEWKAETVTFDGAVQEGYADFTLRVTASGEKALYVVTGSPERTPWLLSGTLTPDKDNPEEQLVREDEVNIPYTVSSTELIMEFAYIDVTTGGRSKSVEGDWKFTFRKK
;
A
#
# COMPACT_ATOMS: atom_id res chain seq x y z
N MET A 1 60.29 41.19 48.09
CA MET A 1 58.89 40.74 47.86
C MET A 1 58.54 39.80 49.01
N LYS A 2 57.90 40.25 50.11
CA LYS A 2 56.44 40.41 50.37
C LYS A 2 55.62 39.10 50.37
N SER A 3 55.12 38.77 51.57
CA SER A 3 53.98 37.92 52.01
C SER A 3 53.93 36.44 51.60
N ASN A 4 53.83 35.45 52.51
CA ASN A 4 52.82 35.14 53.56
C ASN A 4 51.43 34.73 53.03
N ILE A 5 50.82 33.77 53.76
CA ILE A 5 49.41 33.32 53.76
C ILE A 5 49.09 32.28 52.68
N GLY A 6 48.49 31.12 52.95
CA GLY A 6 47.85 30.59 54.15
C GLY A 6 46.55 29.85 53.79
N LYS A 7 46.24 28.78 54.54
CA LYS A 7 44.91 28.15 54.77
C LYS A 7 44.30 27.37 53.59
N ILE A 8 44.15 26.04 53.72
CA ILE A 8 42.95 25.31 54.22
C ILE A 8 41.67 25.73 53.50
N THR A 9 41.09 24.85 52.67
CA THR A 9 39.72 24.30 52.88
C THR A 9 39.37 23.26 51.82
N SER A 10 39.00 22.07 52.30
CA SER A 10 38.22 21.07 51.57
C SER A 10 36.84 21.65 51.26
N PHE A 11 36.37 21.51 50.02
CA PHE A 11 34.96 21.66 49.68
C PHE A 11 34.51 20.46 48.85
N LEU A 12 33.80 19.59 49.55
CA LEU A 12 33.07 18.43 49.08
C LEU A 12 31.94 18.91 48.15
N ALA A 13 32.05 18.66 46.85
CA ALA A 13 30.97 18.93 45.90
C ALA A 13 30.17 17.65 45.65
N PHE A 14 29.07 17.51 46.37
CA PHE A 14 27.98 16.58 46.07
C PHE A 14 27.30 17.06 44.78
N VAL A 15 27.41 16.28 43.70
CA VAL A 15 26.53 16.43 42.53
C VAL A 15 25.72 15.15 42.43
N SER A 16 24.57 15.16 43.07
CA SER A 16 23.50 14.19 42.86
C SER A 16 22.88 14.43 41.48
N MET A 17 23.40 13.76 40.46
CA MET A 17 22.75 13.69 39.16
C MET A 17 21.68 12.60 39.23
N ALA A 18 20.43 13.00 39.45
CA ALA A 18 19.28 12.16 39.23
C ALA A 18 19.19 11.86 37.72
N ALA A 19 19.73 10.73 37.29
CA ALA A 19 19.42 10.18 35.98
C ALA A 19 17.98 9.65 36.05
N LEU A 20 17.09 10.47 35.52
CA LEU A 20 15.71 10.14 35.20
C LEU A 20 15.69 8.78 34.51
N ILE A 21 14.96 7.85 35.14
CA ILE A 21 14.18 6.78 34.51
C ILE A 21 13.87 7.09 33.05
N PHE A 22 14.70 6.57 32.13
CA PHE A 22 14.21 6.22 30.81
C PHE A 22 13.36 4.98 30.98
N ASN A 23 12.10 5.23 31.33
CA ASN A 23 10.98 4.39 30.98
C ASN A 23 10.98 4.30 29.45
N CYS A 24 11.74 3.35 28.91
CA CYS A 24 11.62 2.88 27.54
C CYS A 24 10.26 2.18 27.49
N SER A 25 9.19 2.96 27.32
CA SER A 25 7.96 2.41 26.76
C SER A 25 8.33 2.06 25.32
N ASP A 26 8.45 0.78 25.04
CA ASP A 26 8.24 0.27 23.70
C ASP A 26 6.81 0.69 23.33
N ASP A 27 6.67 1.85 22.68
CA ASP A 27 5.45 2.22 22.00
C ASP A 27 5.36 1.25 20.81
N ASP A 28 4.68 0.13 21.05
CA ASP A 28 4.13 -0.75 20.02
C ASP A 28 3.11 0.06 19.21
N HIS A 29 3.61 0.95 18.34
CA HIS A 29 2.78 1.60 17.33
C HIS A 29 2.39 0.54 16.32
N GLU A 30 1.22 -0.07 16.55
CA GLU A 30 0.59 -0.96 15.58
C GLU A 30 0.45 -0.22 14.24
N GLU A 31 0.94 -0.84 13.18
CA GLU A 31 0.89 -0.26 11.84
C GLU A 31 -0.57 -0.03 11.42
N PRO A 32 -0.92 1.09 10.75
CA PRO A 32 -2.27 1.33 10.25
C PRO A 32 -2.77 0.16 9.39
N VAL A 33 -4.03 -0.24 9.59
CA VAL A 33 -4.67 -1.36 8.86
C VAL A 33 -4.48 -1.23 7.33
N ALA A 34 -4.62 -0.01 6.79
CA ALA A 34 -4.39 0.27 5.38
C ALA A 34 -2.98 -0.12 4.91
N ALA A 35 -1.94 0.21 5.69
CA ALA A 35 -0.56 -0.13 5.36
C ALA A 35 -0.30 -1.64 5.47
N GLN A 36 -0.90 -2.33 6.44
CA GLN A 36 -0.84 -3.79 6.53
C GLN A 36 -1.45 -4.47 5.30
N HIS A 37 -2.59 -3.97 4.79
CA HIS A 37 -3.26 -4.54 3.62
C HIS A 37 -2.53 -4.24 2.30
N VAL A 38 -1.98 -3.03 2.17
CA VAL A 38 -1.08 -2.69 1.05
C VAL A 38 0.13 -3.62 1.00
N LYS A 39 0.71 -3.99 2.15
CA LYS A 39 1.81 -4.97 2.21
C LYS A 39 1.37 -6.36 1.73
N LYS A 40 0.15 -6.81 2.04
CA LYS A 40 -0.39 -8.10 1.54
C LYS A 40 -0.52 -8.11 0.01
N LEU A 41 -0.88 -6.96 -0.58
CA LEU A 41 -1.01 -6.78 -2.03
C LEU A 41 0.35 -6.75 -2.75
N ALA A 42 1.44 -6.39 -2.06
CA ALA A 42 2.75 -6.28 -2.70
C ALA A 42 3.22 -7.61 -3.32
N GLY A 43 3.71 -7.52 -4.55
CA GLY A 43 4.15 -8.67 -5.34
C GLY A 43 3.84 -8.53 -6.83
N GLU A 44 4.09 -9.61 -7.55
CA GLU A 44 3.75 -9.74 -8.96
C GLU A 44 2.63 -10.76 -9.12
N TRP A 45 1.55 -10.35 -9.75
CA TRP A 45 0.31 -11.10 -9.88
C TRP A 45 0.02 -11.35 -11.36
N LYS A 46 0.03 -12.62 -11.77
CA LYS A 46 -0.28 -13.03 -13.14
C LYS A 46 -1.76 -13.37 -13.26
N ALA A 47 -2.43 -12.87 -14.28
CA ALA A 47 -3.84 -13.21 -14.50
C ALA A 47 -3.98 -14.70 -14.82
N GLU A 48 -4.85 -15.38 -14.08
CA GLU A 48 -5.27 -16.76 -14.32
C GLU A 48 -6.60 -16.80 -15.07
N THR A 49 -7.55 -15.94 -14.70
CA THR A 49 -8.83 -15.81 -15.38
C THR A 49 -9.27 -14.35 -15.36
N VAL A 50 -9.83 -13.90 -16.48
CA VAL A 50 -10.43 -12.57 -16.62
C VAL A 50 -11.83 -12.76 -17.19
N THR A 51 -12.84 -12.14 -16.58
CA THR A 51 -14.19 -12.10 -17.13
C THR A 51 -14.64 -10.66 -17.33
N PHE A 52 -15.46 -10.44 -18.35
CA PHE A 52 -16.13 -9.20 -18.67
C PHE A 52 -17.62 -9.50 -18.88
N ASP A 53 -18.49 -8.85 -18.11
CA ASP A 53 -19.94 -9.12 -18.05
C ASP A 53 -20.25 -10.63 -17.90
N GLY A 54 -19.45 -11.30 -17.07
CA GLY A 54 -19.54 -12.75 -16.81
C GLY A 54 -18.97 -13.66 -17.90
N ALA A 55 -18.52 -13.13 -19.04
CA ALA A 55 -17.89 -13.90 -20.11
C ALA A 55 -16.36 -13.91 -19.98
N VAL A 56 -15.75 -15.09 -20.02
CA VAL A 56 -14.28 -15.26 -20.02
C VAL A 56 -13.67 -14.50 -21.20
N GLN A 57 -12.58 -13.77 -20.92
CA GLN A 57 -11.83 -13.00 -21.89
C GLN A 57 -10.50 -13.68 -22.23
N GLU A 58 -10.25 -13.84 -23.51
CA GLU A 58 -8.98 -14.33 -24.04
C GLU A 58 -7.95 -13.19 -24.18
N GLY A 59 -6.67 -13.54 -24.35
CA GLY A 59 -5.60 -12.56 -24.59
C GLY A 59 -4.99 -11.95 -23.32
N TYR A 60 -5.38 -12.43 -22.14
CA TYR A 60 -4.83 -12.01 -20.84
C TYR A 60 -3.79 -12.98 -20.28
N ALA A 61 -3.37 -14.00 -21.04
CA ALA A 61 -2.47 -15.05 -20.57
C ALA A 61 -1.09 -14.53 -20.11
N ASP A 62 -0.65 -13.37 -20.61
CA ASP A 62 0.59 -12.70 -20.19
C ASP A 62 0.33 -11.45 -19.32
N PHE A 63 -0.93 -11.15 -19.02
CA PHE A 63 -1.30 -10.01 -18.20
C PHE A 63 -0.72 -10.17 -16.80
N THR A 64 0.04 -9.18 -16.37
CA THR A 64 0.69 -9.14 -15.05
C THR A 64 0.47 -7.79 -14.39
N LEU A 65 0.01 -7.83 -13.15
CA LEU A 65 -0.12 -6.69 -12.24
C LEU A 65 1.01 -6.75 -11.21
N ARG A 66 1.99 -5.86 -11.32
CA ARG A 66 3.02 -5.71 -10.30
C ARG A 66 2.61 -4.60 -9.33
N VAL A 67 2.59 -4.92 -8.04
CA VAL A 67 2.20 -4.01 -6.96
C VAL A 67 3.38 -3.79 -6.02
N THR A 68 3.65 -2.53 -5.71
CA THR A 68 4.66 -2.09 -4.73
C THR A 68 3.99 -1.32 -3.61
N ALA A 69 4.25 -1.71 -2.37
CA ALA A 69 3.79 -0.99 -1.19
C ALA A 69 4.51 0.36 -1.04
N SER A 70 3.76 1.42 -0.76
CA SER A 70 4.27 2.78 -0.54
C SER A 70 3.48 3.43 0.59
N GLY A 71 3.79 3.07 1.84
CA GLY A 71 3.03 3.48 3.02
C GLY A 71 1.63 2.88 2.99
N GLU A 72 0.61 3.72 3.10
CA GLU A 72 -0.81 3.33 3.03
C GLU A 72 -1.34 3.23 1.59
N LYS A 73 -0.48 3.28 0.57
CA LYS A 73 -0.87 3.18 -0.85
C LYS A 73 -0.09 2.10 -1.57
N ALA A 74 -0.73 1.51 -2.58
CA ALA A 74 -0.12 0.56 -3.49
C ALA A 74 0.13 1.23 -4.86
N LEU A 75 1.38 1.26 -5.30
CA LEU A 75 1.72 1.63 -6.68
C LEU A 75 1.62 0.38 -7.55
N TYR A 76 0.99 0.47 -8.72
CA TYR A 76 0.88 -0.66 -9.63
C TYR A 76 1.42 -0.36 -11.02
N VAL A 77 1.88 -1.41 -11.70
CA VAL A 77 2.26 -1.43 -13.11
C VAL A 77 1.64 -2.65 -13.76
N VAL A 78 1.00 -2.46 -14.91
CA VAL A 78 0.44 -3.51 -15.75
C VAL A 78 1.36 -3.77 -16.94
N THR A 79 1.60 -5.04 -17.23
CA THR A 79 2.32 -5.50 -18.42
C THR A 79 1.57 -6.65 -19.09
N GLY A 80 1.83 -6.90 -20.38
CA GLY A 80 1.16 -7.97 -21.12
C GLY A 80 -0.35 -7.76 -21.31
N SER A 81 -0.83 -6.52 -21.17
CA SER A 81 -2.25 -6.22 -21.36
C SER A 81 -2.62 -6.22 -22.84
N PRO A 82 -3.78 -6.82 -23.20
CA PRO A 82 -4.36 -6.64 -24.53
C PRO A 82 -4.86 -5.20 -24.71
N GLU A 83 -5.20 -4.85 -25.96
CA GLU A 83 -5.72 -3.52 -26.33
C GLU A 83 -7.03 -3.17 -25.60
N ARG A 84 -7.89 -4.17 -25.41
CA ARG A 84 -9.13 -4.03 -24.62
C ARG A 84 -8.81 -4.31 -23.16
N THR A 85 -8.78 -3.30 -22.30
CA THR A 85 -8.53 -3.49 -20.87
C THR A 85 -9.13 -2.34 -20.05
N PRO A 86 -9.67 -2.59 -18.85
CA PRO A 86 -10.12 -1.53 -17.94
C PRO A 86 -8.96 -0.95 -17.11
N TRP A 87 -7.74 -1.47 -17.26
CA TRP A 87 -6.57 -1.07 -16.49
C TRP A 87 -5.75 -0.01 -17.20
N LEU A 88 -5.35 1.03 -16.48
CA LEU A 88 -4.24 1.89 -16.90
C LEU A 88 -2.93 1.08 -16.82
N LEU A 89 -1.91 1.48 -17.59
CA LEU A 89 -0.62 0.79 -17.60
C LEU A 89 0.14 0.93 -16.28
N SER A 90 -0.16 1.95 -15.50
CA SER A 90 0.37 2.18 -14.16
C SER A 90 -0.53 3.15 -13.41
N GLY A 91 -0.49 3.11 -12.08
CA GLY A 91 -1.22 4.06 -11.26
C GLY A 91 -1.12 3.76 -9.78
N THR A 92 -2.07 4.30 -9.02
CA THR A 92 -2.17 4.08 -7.57
C THR A 92 -3.48 3.39 -7.19
N LEU A 93 -3.39 2.48 -6.21
CA LEU A 93 -4.51 1.90 -5.47
C LEU A 93 -4.41 2.35 -4.02
N THR A 94 -5.49 2.90 -3.48
CA THR A 94 -5.58 3.35 -2.08
C THR A 94 -6.64 2.51 -1.38
N PRO A 95 -6.37 1.87 -0.23
CA PRO A 95 -7.42 1.26 0.58
C PRO A 95 -8.52 2.27 0.89
N ASP A 96 -9.77 1.83 0.77
CA ASP A 96 -10.92 2.63 1.18
C ASP A 96 -10.81 3.01 2.65
N LYS A 97 -11.31 4.19 3.02
CA LYS A 97 -11.19 4.69 4.41
C LYS A 97 -12.07 3.93 5.38
N ASP A 98 -13.25 3.51 4.92
CA ASP A 98 -14.24 2.85 5.75
C ASP A 98 -14.05 1.33 5.72
N ASN A 99 -13.56 0.78 4.59
CA ASN A 99 -13.36 -0.66 4.38
C ASN A 99 -11.98 -0.99 3.76
N PRO A 100 -10.85 -0.65 4.42
CA PRO A 100 -9.51 -0.79 3.85
C PRO A 100 -9.11 -2.25 3.55
N GLU A 101 -9.78 -3.20 4.20
CA GLU A 101 -9.49 -4.63 4.05
C GLU A 101 -10.16 -5.28 2.85
N GLU A 102 -11.21 -4.65 2.31
CA GLU A 102 -12.11 -5.24 1.32
C GLU A 102 -12.24 -4.41 0.05
N GLN A 103 -11.90 -3.11 0.11
CA GLN A 103 -12.05 -2.21 -1.02
C GLN A 103 -10.79 -1.37 -1.25
N LEU A 104 -10.42 -1.25 -2.52
CA LEU A 104 -9.43 -0.29 -3.01
C LEU A 104 -10.13 0.77 -3.85
N VAL A 105 -9.55 1.96 -3.89
CA VAL A 105 -9.93 3.05 -4.78
C VAL A 105 -8.73 3.32 -5.68
N ARG A 106 -8.93 3.16 -7.00
CA ARG A 106 -7.92 3.50 -8.00
C ARG A 106 -7.90 5.01 -8.22
N GLU A 107 -6.78 5.54 -8.71
CA GLU A 107 -6.59 6.98 -8.90
C GLU A 107 -7.62 7.69 -9.80
N ASP A 108 -8.34 6.94 -10.63
CA ASP A 108 -9.46 7.39 -11.47
C ASP A 108 -10.83 7.16 -10.80
N GLU A 109 -10.85 7.01 -9.48
CA GLU A 109 -12.04 6.83 -8.61
C GLU A 109 -12.81 5.51 -8.81
N VAL A 110 -12.24 4.55 -9.55
CA VAL A 110 -12.83 3.20 -9.65
C VAL A 110 -12.71 2.48 -8.31
N ASN A 111 -13.85 2.07 -7.75
CA ASN A 111 -13.92 1.24 -6.56
C ASN A 111 -13.70 -0.23 -6.93
N ILE A 112 -12.73 -0.87 -6.26
CA ILE A 112 -12.29 -2.23 -6.53
C ILE A 112 -12.40 -3.06 -5.25
N PRO A 113 -13.56 -3.71 -5.03
CA PRO A 113 -13.64 -4.85 -4.14
C PRO A 113 -12.55 -5.87 -4.43
N TYR A 114 -11.88 -6.35 -3.39
CA TYR A 114 -10.79 -7.31 -3.53
C TYR A 114 -10.74 -8.33 -2.41
N THR A 115 -10.13 -9.48 -2.71
CA THR A 115 -9.66 -10.43 -1.71
C THR A 115 -8.22 -10.79 -2.02
N VAL A 116 -7.38 -10.89 -0.99
CA VAL A 116 -5.95 -11.21 -1.16
C VAL A 116 -5.52 -12.27 -0.15
N SER A 117 -4.79 -13.26 -0.65
CA SER A 117 -4.10 -14.28 0.14
C SER A 117 -2.61 -14.29 -0.21
N SER A 118 -1.86 -15.28 0.29
CA SER A 118 -0.45 -15.44 -0.08
C SER A 118 -0.25 -15.85 -1.55
N THR A 119 -1.26 -16.43 -2.21
CA THR A 119 -1.14 -17.02 -3.56
C THR A 119 -2.19 -16.54 -4.56
N GLU A 120 -3.25 -15.90 -4.10
CA GLU A 120 -4.38 -15.48 -4.94
C GLU A 120 -4.80 -14.04 -4.62
N LEU A 121 -5.11 -13.31 -5.68
CA LEU A 121 -5.72 -11.99 -5.62
C LEU A 121 -6.94 -12.00 -6.55
N ILE A 122 -8.10 -11.61 -6.03
CA ILE A 122 -9.32 -11.44 -6.81
C ILE A 122 -9.71 -9.96 -6.74
N MET A 123 -10.01 -9.37 -7.89
CA MET A 123 -10.50 -7.99 -8.01
C MET A 123 -11.74 -8.00 -8.90
N GLU A 124 -12.85 -7.47 -8.39
CA GLU A 124 -14.14 -7.45 -9.07
C GLU A 124 -14.76 -6.06 -9.01
N PHE A 125 -14.93 -5.41 -10.16
CA PHE A 125 -15.34 -4.01 -10.23
C PHE A 125 -16.08 -3.68 -11.51
N ALA A 126 -17.01 -2.73 -11.42
CA ALA A 126 -17.61 -2.10 -12.58
C ALA A 126 -16.70 -0.97 -13.07
N TYR A 127 -16.36 -0.98 -14.36
CA TYR A 127 -15.70 0.15 -15.00
C TYR A 127 -16.73 0.98 -15.77
N ILE A 128 -16.72 2.29 -15.53
CA ILE A 128 -17.55 3.27 -16.26
C ILE A 128 -16.62 4.39 -16.70
N ASP A 129 -16.66 4.77 -17.98
CA ASP A 129 -15.84 5.89 -18.46
C ASP A 129 -16.46 7.20 -17.96
N VAL A 130 -15.84 7.78 -16.93
CA VAL A 130 -16.24 9.08 -16.39
C VAL A 130 -15.67 10.25 -17.21
N THR A 131 -14.85 9.97 -18.23
CA THR A 131 -14.21 11.00 -19.05
C THR A 131 -14.89 11.14 -20.42
N THR A 132 -15.10 12.36 -20.88
CA THR A 132 -15.71 12.66 -22.20
C THR A 132 -14.79 12.32 -23.40
N GLY A 133 -13.74 11.52 -23.19
CA GLY A 133 -12.52 11.43 -24.00
C GLY A 133 -12.26 10.10 -24.70
N GLY A 134 -13.29 9.37 -25.11
CA GLY A 134 -13.24 8.51 -26.32
C GLY A 134 -12.44 7.20 -26.28
N ARG A 135 -11.92 6.78 -25.13
CA ARG A 135 -11.36 5.43 -24.89
C ARG A 135 -11.92 4.95 -23.55
N SER A 136 -13.04 4.24 -23.43
CA SER A 136 -13.61 3.26 -24.34
C SER A 136 -14.94 2.73 -23.78
N LYS A 137 -16.07 3.07 -24.40
CA LYS A 137 -17.36 2.36 -24.19
C LYS A 137 -17.22 0.84 -24.34
N SER A 138 -16.23 0.36 -25.10
CA SER A 138 -15.97 -1.06 -25.30
C SER A 138 -15.38 -1.77 -24.08
N VAL A 139 -14.96 -1.07 -23.02
CA VAL A 139 -14.48 -1.68 -21.76
C VAL A 139 -15.34 -1.31 -20.55
N GLU A 140 -16.43 -0.56 -20.76
CA GLU A 140 -17.43 -0.33 -19.72
C GLU A 140 -18.18 -1.62 -19.43
N GLY A 141 -18.36 -1.94 -18.16
CA GLY A 141 -19.04 -3.15 -17.70
C GLY A 141 -18.35 -3.79 -16.50
N ASP A 142 -18.80 -4.98 -16.15
CA ASP A 142 -18.37 -5.69 -14.95
C ASP A 142 -17.14 -6.53 -15.24
N TRP A 143 -16.04 -6.22 -14.57
CA TRP A 143 -14.79 -6.94 -14.71
C TRP A 143 -14.48 -7.75 -13.47
N LYS A 144 -13.99 -8.97 -13.69
CA LYS A 144 -13.39 -9.79 -12.63
C LYS A 144 -12.05 -10.32 -13.10
N PHE A 145 -11.04 -10.09 -12.28
CA PHE A 145 -9.71 -10.65 -12.47
C PHE A 145 -9.41 -11.59 -11.30
N THR A 146 -9.02 -12.81 -11.64
CA THR A 146 -8.43 -13.77 -10.71
C THR A 146 -6.96 -13.92 -11.07
N PHE A 147 -6.10 -13.58 -10.13
CA PHE A 147 -4.66 -13.62 -10.30
C PHE A 147 -4.00 -14.68 -9.42
N ARG A 148 -2.88 -15.21 -9.89
CA ARG A 148 -1.94 -16.03 -9.12
C ARG A 148 -0.67 -15.26 -8.84
N LYS A 149 -0.14 -15.41 -7.64
CA LYS A 149 1.17 -14.84 -7.29
C LYS A 149 2.26 -15.55 -8.10
N LYS A 150 3.18 -14.77 -8.68
CA LYS A 150 4.31 -15.26 -9.47
C LYS A 150 5.53 -15.52 -8.59
#